data_AF-A0A978SI09-F1
#
_entry.id   AF-A0A978SI09-F1
#
_cell.length_a   1.000
_cell.length_b   1.000
_cell.length_c   1.000
_cell.angle_alpha   90.00
_cell.angle_beta   90.00
_cell.angle_gamma   90.00
#
_symmetry.space_group_name_H-M   'P 1'
#
loop_
_entity.id
_entity.type
_entity.pdbx_description
1 polymer ?
#
loop_
_entity_poly.entity_id
_entity_poly.type
_entity_poly.pdbx_seq_one_letter_code
_entity_poly.pdbx_strand_id
1 'polypeptide(L)'
;MDGFNNRRDPVKIRSEQATICLPDAHATRSLGVQLGQVLPAYTVLLLQGDLGSGKTTFVQGLGEGLGIADPIDSPTFALINEYWNGRLPLYHFDLYRLSPSEAASLYPETYWEGDEKEPGIVAIEWAERLIYLPDAYLSLHFYYDYGSGRRVDWQTVGSLELAPLLVGLKLSTAQAPAE
;
A
#
# COMPACT_ATOMS: atom_id res chain seq x y z
N MET A 1 -21.07 42.17 1.62
CA MET A 1 -21.90 42.08 0.39
C MET A 1 -20.96 42.06 -0.80
N ASP A 2 -19.99 41.15 -0.83
CA ASP A 2 -20.06 39.69 -1.01
C ASP A 2 -19.91 39.36 -2.49
N GLY A 3 -18.85 38.64 -2.81
CA GLY A 3 -18.57 38.21 -4.17
C GLY A 3 -17.17 37.64 -4.38
N PHE A 4 -16.64 36.86 -3.43
CA PHE A 4 -15.49 35.99 -3.70
C PHE A 4 -15.96 34.88 -4.65
N ASN A 5 -15.88 35.14 -5.97
CA ASN A 5 -16.07 34.13 -6.98
C ASN A 5 -14.77 33.33 -7.11
N ASN A 6 -14.59 32.37 -6.19
CA ASN A 6 -13.50 31.41 -6.21
C ASN A 6 -13.79 30.36 -7.28
N ARG A 7 -13.55 30.69 -8.56
CA ARG A 7 -13.49 29.69 -9.63
C ARG A 7 -12.22 28.89 -9.41
N ARG A 8 -12.35 27.75 -8.74
CA ARG A 8 -11.30 26.74 -8.66
C ARG A 8 -11.00 26.28 -10.09
N ASP A 9 -9.78 26.56 -10.54
CA ASP A 9 -9.23 25.94 -11.73
C ASP A 9 -9.31 24.42 -11.61
N PRO A 10 -9.56 23.68 -12.70
CA PRO A 10 -9.61 22.22 -12.66
C PRO A 10 -8.19 21.70 -12.42
N VAL A 11 -7.93 21.21 -11.21
CA VAL A 11 -6.69 20.51 -10.87
C VAL A 11 -6.56 19.31 -11.80
N LYS A 12 -5.63 19.38 -12.75
CA LYS A 12 -5.21 18.26 -13.60
C LYS A 12 -3.83 17.80 -13.12
N ILE A 13 -3.79 16.85 -12.21
CA ILE A 13 -2.58 16.06 -11.95
C ILE A 13 -2.68 14.81 -12.83
N ARG A 14 -1.69 14.62 -13.71
CA ARG A 14 -1.57 13.46 -14.61
C ARG A 14 -0.26 12.73 -14.31
N SER A 15 -0.30 11.78 -13.38
CA SER A 15 0.29 10.42 -13.49
C SER A 15 0.27 9.74 -12.11
N GLU A 16 -0.85 9.13 -11.75
CA GLU A 16 -1.10 8.40 -10.49
C GLU A 16 -0.62 6.93 -10.55
N GLN A 17 0.37 6.65 -11.40
CA GLN A 17 0.89 5.31 -11.68
C GLN A 17 2.37 5.39 -12.01
N ALA A 18 3.11 4.33 -11.71
CA ALA A 18 4.51 4.15 -12.08
C ALA A 18 4.94 2.69 -11.93
N THR A 19 6.03 2.35 -12.62
CA THR A 19 6.73 1.08 -12.49
C THR A 19 8.09 1.32 -11.84
N ILE A 20 8.41 0.53 -10.82
CA ILE A 20 9.67 0.62 -10.07
C ILE A 20 10.40 -0.72 -10.17
N CYS A 21 11.66 -0.69 -10.60
CA CYS A 21 12.55 -1.84 -10.58
C CYS A 21 13.10 -2.06 -9.16
N LEU A 22 13.04 -3.30 -8.70
CA LEU A 22 13.47 -3.76 -7.38
C LEU A 22 14.49 -4.89 -7.57
N PRO A 23 15.79 -4.57 -7.75
CA PRO A 23 16.81 -5.54 -8.15
C PRO A 23 17.06 -6.64 -7.11
N ASP A 24 16.77 -6.37 -5.84
CA ASP A 24 16.97 -7.29 -4.72
C ASP A 24 15.95 -7.05 -3.60
N ALA A 25 15.98 -7.92 -2.59
CA ALA A 25 15.10 -7.82 -1.43
C ALA A 25 15.34 -6.53 -0.61
N HIS A 26 16.56 -5.98 -0.63
CA HIS A 26 16.88 -4.74 0.06
C HIS A 26 16.19 -3.55 -0.60
N ALA A 27 16.11 -3.51 -1.93
CA ALA A 27 15.36 -2.50 -2.68
C ALA A 27 13.85 -2.58 -2.36
N THR A 28 13.27 -3.79 -2.33
CA THR A 28 11.86 -4.01 -1.94
C THR A 28 11.59 -3.50 -0.52
N ARG A 29 12.47 -3.81 0.42
CA ARG A 29 12.37 -3.35 1.81
C ARG A 29 12.54 -1.83 1.90
N SER A 30 13.50 -1.27 1.16
CA SER A 30 13.75 0.18 1.14
C SER A 30 12.55 0.98 0.62
N LEU A 31 11.85 0.46 -0.39
CA LEU A 31 10.58 1.04 -0.85
C LEU A 31 9.53 1.04 0.27
N GLY A 32 9.40 -0.07 0.98
CA GLY A 32 8.55 -0.17 2.17
C GLY A 32 8.90 0.89 3.21
N VAL A 33 10.18 1.01 3.59
CA VAL A 33 10.66 1.99 4.59
C VAL A 33 10.30 3.42 4.17
N GLN A 34 10.56 3.77 2.92
CA GLN A 34 10.28 5.07 2.37
C GLN A 34 8.78 5.43 2.46
N LEU A 35 7.90 4.50 2.07
CA LEU A 35 6.46 4.69 2.21
C LEU A 35 6.01 4.73 3.67
N GLY A 36 6.57 3.86 4.51
CA GLY A 36 6.30 3.81 5.94
C GLY A 36 6.64 5.10 6.68
N GLN A 37 7.56 5.92 6.16
CA GLN A 37 7.91 7.22 6.74
C GLN A 37 6.93 8.34 6.37
N VAL A 38 6.29 8.27 5.21
CA VAL A 38 5.55 9.42 4.63
C VAL A 38 4.04 9.23 4.57
N LEU A 39 3.55 7.98 4.56
CA LEU A 39 2.12 7.72 4.40
C LEU A 39 1.30 8.21 5.61
N PRO A 40 0.17 8.89 5.41
CA PRO A 40 -0.69 9.31 6.51
C PRO A 40 -1.48 8.12 7.09
N ALA A 41 -2.10 8.33 8.26
CA ALA A 41 -3.14 7.44 8.76
C ALA A 41 -4.29 7.33 7.75
N TYR A 42 -5.10 6.28 7.85
CA TYR A 42 -6.15 5.91 6.90
C TYR A 42 -5.65 5.49 5.52
N THR A 43 -4.35 5.24 5.36
CA THR A 43 -3.84 4.70 4.08
C THR A 43 -4.08 3.21 4.00
N VAL A 44 -4.73 2.75 2.92
CA VAL A 44 -4.86 1.33 2.59
C VAL A 44 -3.93 0.98 1.43
N LEU A 45 -3.14 -0.08 1.62
CA LEU A 45 -2.20 -0.65 0.67
C LEU A 45 -2.72 -2.03 0.23
N LEU A 46 -3.05 -2.16 -1.06
CA LEU A 46 -3.51 -3.42 -1.64
C LEU A 46 -2.34 -4.08 -2.39
N LEU A 47 -1.82 -5.18 -1.84
CA LEU A 47 -0.62 -5.84 -2.32
C LEU A 47 -0.99 -7.12 -3.10
N GLN A 48 -0.61 -7.16 -4.37
CA GLN A 48 -0.91 -8.25 -5.30
C GLN A 48 0.36 -8.84 -5.90
N GLY A 49 0.25 -10.05 -6.43
CA GLY A 49 1.32 -10.75 -7.14
C GLY A 49 1.60 -12.14 -6.57
N ASP A 50 2.42 -12.89 -7.28
CA ASP A 50 2.64 -14.31 -7.00
C ASP A 50 3.31 -14.61 -5.65
N LEU A 51 3.27 -15.87 -5.23
CA LEU A 51 4.02 -16.33 -4.06
C LEU A 51 5.52 -16.02 -4.24
N GLY A 52 6.15 -15.43 -3.23
CA GLY A 52 7.56 -15.02 -3.28
C GLY A 52 7.87 -13.77 -4.11
N SER A 53 6.85 -13.03 -4.56
CA SER A 53 7.02 -11.78 -5.34
C SER A 53 7.62 -10.62 -4.52
N GLY A 54 7.57 -10.70 -3.18
CA GLY A 54 8.18 -9.71 -2.27
C GLY A 54 7.19 -8.88 -1.46
N LYS A 55 5.89 -9.20 -1.51
CA LYS A 55 4.83 -8.52 -0.72
C LYS A 55 5.18 -8.40 0.77
N THR A 56 5.43 -9.51 1.46
CA THR A 56 5.81 -9.48 2.90
C THR A 56 7.12 -8.73 3.15
N THR A 57 8.12 -8.85 2.26
CA THR A 57 9.38 -8.08 2.37
C THR A 57 9.15 -6.58 2.27
N PHE A 58 8.18 -6.16 1.45
CA PHE A 58 7.75 -4.77 1.40
C PHE A 58 7.07 -4.36 2.71
N VAL A 59 6.15 -5.17 3.28
CA VAL A 59 5.48 -4.86 4.55
C VAL A 59 6.46 -4.79 5.73
N GLN A 60 7.50 -5.63 5.73
CA GLN A 60 8.61 -5.54 6.71
C GLN A 60 9.30 -4.17 6.64
N GLY A 61 9.59 -3.70 5.43
CA GLY A 61 10.12 -2.36 5.23
C GLY A 61 9.14 -1.28 5.67
N LEU A 62 7.85 -1.45 5.35
CA LEU A 62 6.80 -0.52 5.76
C LEU A 62 6.76 -0.33 7.28
N GLY A 63 6.79 -1.43 8.04
CA GLY A 63 6.81 -1.35 9.51
C GLY A 63 8.09 -0.73 10.07
N GLU A 64 9.25 -1.01 9.45
CA GLU A 64 10.50 -0.32 9.80
C GLU A 64 10.40 1.19 9.55
N GLY A 65 9.81 1.61 8.43
CA GLY A 65 9.53 3.02 8.14
C GLY A 65 8.57 3.68 9.12
N LEU A 66 7.64 2.89 9.70
CA LEU A 66 6.76 3.31 10.77
C LEU A 66 7.43 3.32 12.15
N GLY A 67 8.65 2.79 12.28
CA GLY A 67 9.35 2.68 13.56
C GLY A 67 8.91 1.50 14.44
N ILE A 68 8.23 0.51 13.87
CA ILE A 68 7.82 -0.71 14.57
C ILE A 68 9.06 -1.58 14.84
N ALA A 69 9.33 -1.86 16.11
CA ALA A 69 10.46 -2.68 16.54
C ALA A 69 10.17 -4.19 16.52
N ASP A 70 8.90 -4.57 16.54
CA ASP A 70 8.46 -5.96 16.54
C ASP A 70 8.78 -6.63 15.19
N PRO A 71 9.13 -7.93 15.18
CA PRO A 71 9.33 -8.66 13.94
C PRO A 71 8.01 -8.72 13.15
N ILE A 72 8.10 -8.41 11.86
CA ILE A 72 6.97 -8.49 10.93
C ILE A 72 7.12 -9.74 10.07
N ASP A 73 6.20 -10.68 10.29
CA ASP A 73 6.07 -11.90 9.52
C ASP A 73 4.74 -11.91 8.76
N SER A 74 4.65 -12.70 7.69
CA SER A 74 3.37 -12.90 7.00
C SER A 74 2.38 -13.58 7.95
N PRO A 75 1.20 -12.99 8.19
CA PRO A 75 0.16 -13.60 9.00
C PRO A 75 -0.61 -14.67 8.21
N THR A 76 0.03 -15.44 7.32
CA THR A 76 -0.65 -16.47 6.50
C THR A 76 -1.61 -17.38 7.30
N PHE A 77 -1.28 -17.68 8.57
CA PHE A 77 -2.13 -18.49 9.46
C PHE A 77 -2.93 -17.67 10.48
N ALA A 78 -2.39 -16.55 10.96
CA ALA A 78 -3.09 -15.65 11.88
C ALA A 78 -4.16 -14.81 11.17
N LEU A 79 -4.09 -14.74 9.83
CA LEU A 79 -4.82 -13.91 8.88
C LEU A 79 -4.57 -12.41 9.04
N ILE A 80 -4.47 -11.93 10.29
CA ILE A 80 -4.26 -10.53 10.66
C ILE A 80 -3.23 -10.44 11.78
N ASN A 81 -2.22 -9.58 11.62
CA ASN A 81 -1.36 -9.11 12.70
C ASN A 81 -1.55 -7.60 12.90
N GLU A 82 -1.67 -7.16 14.15
CA GLU A 82 -1.81 -5.75 14.53
C GLU A 82 -0.56 -5.29 15.28
N TYR A 83 0.14 -4.28 14.76
CA TYR A 83 1.36 -3.74 15.35
C TYR A 83 1.12 -2.30 15.80
N TRP A 84 1.32 -2.03 17.09
CA TRP A 84 0.94 -0.75 17.70
C TRP A 84 2.13 0.16 17.98
N ASN A 85 3.35 -0.40 18.04
CA ASN A 85 4.54 0.28 18.55
C ASN A 85 5.30 1.05 17.46
N GLY A 86 4.61 1.91 16.71
CA GLY A 86 5.19 2.78 15.69
C GLY A 86 4.61 4.19 15.73
N ARG A 87 4.94 5.03 14.74
CA ARG A 87 4.33 6.37 14.59
C ARG A 87 2.83 6.30 14.27
N LEU A 88 2.39 5.18 13.69
CA LEU A 88 1.00 4.81 13.42
C LEU A 88 0.88 3.28 13.59
N PRO A 89 -0.31 2.76 13.97
CA PRO A 89 -0.57 1.34 13.91
C PRO A 89 -0.41 0.79 12.48
N LEU A 90 0.08 -0.44 12.37
CA LEU A 90 0.08 -1.22 11.13
C LEU A 90 -0.84 -2.43 11.30
N TYR A 91 -1.81 -2.54 10.40
CA TYR A 91 -2.72 -3.69 10.29
C TYR A 91 -2.32 -4.49 9.06
N HIS A 92 -1.70 -5.65 9.28
CA HIS A 92 -1.18 -6.50 8.21
C HIS A 92 -2.10 -7.69 8.01
N PHE A 93 -2.70 -7.79 6.83
CA PHE A 93 -3.54 -8.90 6.41
C PHE A 93 -2.80 -9.78 5.41
N ASP A 94 -3.00 -11.09 5.49
CA ASP A 94 -2.64 -12.04 4.43
C ASP A 94 -3.82 -12.95 4.12
N LEU A 95 -4.44 -12.70 2.97
CA LEU A 95 -5.65 -13.40 2.56
C LEU A 95 -5.36 -14.67 1.77
N TYR A 96 -4.09 -15.05 1.51
CA TYR A 96 -3.71 -16.12 0.57
C TYR A 96 -4.56 -17.39 0.63
N ARG A 97 -4.90 -17.84 1.83
CA ARG A 97 -5.61 -19.11 2.07
C ARG A 97 -7.13 -19.03 1.98
N LEU A 98 -7.67 -17.82 1.85
CA LEU A 98 -9.09 -17.56 1.90
C LEU A 98 -9.68 -17.43 0.50
N SER A 99 -10.88 -17.97 0.34
CA SER A 99 -11.79 -17.55 -0.72
C SER A 99 -12.29 -16.12 -0.45
N PRO A 100 -12.83 -15.41 -1.46
CA PRO A 100 -13.36 -14.07 -1.25
C PRO A 100 -14.47 -13.99 -0.19
N SER A 101 -15.32 -15.03 -0.07
CA SER A 101 -16.35 -15.10 0.97
C SER A 101 -15.78 -15.29 2.38
N GLU A 102 -14.71 -16.05 2.52
CA GLU A 102 -14.03 -16.23 3.81
C GLU A 102 -13.29 -14.96 4.22
N ALA A 103 -12.63 -14.28 3.26
CA ALA A 103 -12.00 -12.99 3.49
C ALA A 103 -13.01 -11.93 3.96
N ALA A 104 -14.18 -11.87 3.33
CA ALA A 104 -15.26 -10.97 3.74
C ALA A 104 -15.78 -11.24 5.16
N SER A 105 -15.68 -12.48 5.65
CA SER A 105 -16.10 -12.85 7.01
C SER A 105 -15.14 -12.34 8.10
N LEU A 106 -13.98 -11.79 7.71
CA LEU A 106 -13.06 -11.11 8.62
C LEU A 106 -13.41 -9.64 8.87
N TYR A 107 -14.37 -9.09 8.13
CA TYR A 107 -14.74 -7.67 8.17
C TYR A 107 -13.53 -6.71 8.03
N PRO A 108 -12.68 -6.89 7.00
CA PRO A 108 -11.47 -6.09 6.82
C PRO A 108 -11.77 -4.58 6.74
N GLU A 109 -12.95 -4.19 6.27
CA GLU A 109 -13.41 -2.81 6.13
C GLU A 109 -13.39 -2.01 7.43
N THR A 110 -13.62 -2.67 8.56
CA THR A 110 -13.59 -2.05 9.90
C THR A 110 -12.24 -1.39 10.23
N TYR A 111 -11.16 -1.78 9.55
CA TYR A 111 -9.81 -1.26 9.77
C TYR A 111 -9.50 0.03 8.99
N TRP A 112 -10.29 0.38 7.97
CA TRP A 112 -10.09 1.61 7.20
C TRP A 112 -11.28 2.57 7.21
N GLU A 113 -12.47 2.11 7.60
CA GLU A 113 -13.66 2.98 7.75
C GLU A 113 -13.55 3.90 8.97
N GLY A 114 -12.73 3.55 9.96
CA GLY A 114 -12.34 4.46 11.04
C GLY A 114 -13.30 4.55 12.23
N ASP A 115 -14.35 3.75 12.25
CA ASP A 115 -15.36 3.78 13.32
C ASP A 115 -15.02 2.88 14.52
N GLU A 116 -14.29 1.78 14.31
CA GLU A 116 -14.02 0.77 15.35
C GLU A 116 -12.53 0.59 15.70
N LYS A 117 -11.63 0.96 14.80
CA LYS A 117 -10.17 0.77 14.93
C LYS A 117 -9.46 2.12 14.96
N GLU A 118 -8.34 2.17 15.68
CA GLU A 118 -7.46 3.35 15.69
C GLU A 118 -6.97 3.64 14.27
N PRO A 119 -6.93 4.90 13.83
CA PRO A 119 -6.44 5.25 12.50
C PRO A 119 -4.99 4.82 12.28
N GLY A 120 -4.77 3.93 11.32
CA GLY A 120 -3.44 3.38 11.02
C GLY A 120 -3.19 3.23 9.52
N ILE A 121 -2.20 2.40 9.18
CA ILE A 121 -1.97 1.91 7.81
C ILE A 121 -2.46 0.47 7.74
N VAL A 122 -3.29 0.18 6.73
CA VAL A 122 -3.75 -1.18 6.45
C VAL A 122 -2.98 -1.72 5.25
N ALA A 123 -2.26 -2.82 5.41
CA ALA A 123 -1.54 -3.50 4.34
C ALA A 123 -2.12 -4.90 4.11
N ILE A 124 -2.68 -5.12 2.92
CA ILE A 124 -3.43 -6.34 2.60
C ILE A 124 -2.70 -7.10 1.50
N GLU A 125 -2.07 -8.22 1.86
CA GLU A 125 -1.55 -9.17 0.89
C GLU A 125 -2.68 -10.00 0.28
N TRP A 126 -2.54 -10.31 -1.02
CA TRP A 126 -3.52 -11.07 -1.77
C TRP A 126 -4.88 -10.37 -1.86
N ALA A 127 -4.82 -9.04 -2.02
CA ALA A 127 -5.96 -8.13 -2.02
C ALA A 127 -7.01 -8.42 -3.09
N GLU A 128 -6.70 -9.21 -4.13
CA GLU A 128 -7.68 -9.71 -5.10
C GLU A 128 -8.77 -10.62 -4.49
N ARG A 129 -8.64 -11.01 -3.21
CA ARG A 129 -9.68 -11.71 -2.46
C ARG A 129 -10.70 -10.79 -1.81
N LEU A 130 -10.44 -9.48 -1.77
CA LEU A 130 -11.42 -8.53 -1.28
C LEU A 130 -12.60 -8.42 -2.25
N ILE A 131 -13.82 -8.42 -1.70
CA ILE A 131 -15.05 -8.15 -2.45
C ILE A 131 -15.53 -6.70 -2.29
N TYR A 132 -14.99 -6.01 -1.29
CA TYR A 132 -15.26 -4.61 -0.98
C TYR A 132 -13.92 -3.90 -0.83
N LEU A 133 -13.76 -2.78 -1.53
CA LEU A 133 -12.53 -2.00 -1.58
C LEU A 133 -12.79 -0.63 -0.95
N PRO A 134 -11.79 -0.01 -0.30
CA PRO A 134 -11.90 1.37 0.17
C PRO A 134 -12.07 2.34 -1.01
N ASP A 135 -12.67 3.51 -0.75
CA ASP A 135 -12.85 4.57 -1.74
C ASP A 135 -11.52 5.14 -2.25
N ALA A 136 -10.46 5.06 -1.43
CA ALA A 136 -9.12 5.50 -1.80
C ALA A 136 -8.05 4.53 -1.28
N TYR A 137 -7.10 4.16 -2.15
CA TYR A 137 -6.02 3.22 -1.81
C TYR A 137 -4.82 3.35 -2.75
N LEU A 138 -3.70 2.77 -2.33
CA LEU A 138 -2.53 2.53 -3.17
C LEU A 138 -2.46 1.03 -3.50
N SER A 139 -2.64 0.73 -4.78
CA SER A 139 -2.45 -0.60 -5.35
C SER A 139 -0.98 -0.83 -5.66
N LEU A 140 -0.44 -1.99 -5.30
CA LEU A 140 0.94 -2.41 -5.54
C LEU A 140 0.94 -3.84 -6.08
N HIS A 141 1.28 -4.00 -7.36
CA HIS A 141 1.37 -5.30 -8.00
C HIS A 141 2.84 -5.68 -8.19
N PHE A 142 3.27 -6.75 -7.52
CA PHE A 142 4.65 -7.25 -7.56
C PHE A 142 4.80 -8.34 -8.61
N TYR A 143 5.76 -8.19 -9.50
CA TYR A 143 6.10 -9.14 -10.55
C TYR A 143 7.54 -9.65 -10.41
N TYR A 144 7.74 -10.89 -10.83
CA TYR A 144 9.07 -11.38 -11.18
C TYR A 144 9.54 -10.71 -12.47
N ASP A 145 10.74 -10.12 -12.44
CA ASP A 145 11.39 -9.61 -13.65
C ASP A 145 12.55 -10.56 -13.98
N TYR A 146 12.33 -11.44 -14.95
CA TYR A 146 13.25 -12.54 -15.26
C TYR A 146 14.61 -12.00 -15.72
N GLY A 147 15.62 -12.09 -14.83
CA GLY A 147 16.99 -11.64 -15.07
C GLY A 147 17.40 -10.35 -14.34
N SER A 148 16.46 -9.63 -13.72
CA SER A 148 16.66 -8.28 -13.17
C SER A 148 16.05 -8.06 -11.78
N GLY A 149 15.44 -9.08 -11.17
CA GLY A 149 14.97 -9.05 -9.78
C GLY A 149 13.45 -9.11 -9.69
N ARG A 150 12.85 -8.04 -9.18
CA ARG A 150 11.40 -7.80 -9.12
C ARG A 150 11.08 -6.46 -9.75
N ARG A 151 9.82 -6.27 -10.13
CA ARG A 151 9.27 -4.94 -10.34
C ARG A 151 7.98 -4.79 -9.55
N VAL A 152 7.65 -3.57 -9.19
CA VAL A 152 6.34 -3.24 -8.67
C VAL A 152 5.70 -2.17 -9.54
N ASP A 153 4.49 -2.46 -10.00
CA ASP A 153 3.62 -1.46 -10.61
C ASP A 153 2.72 -0.94 -9.51
N TRP A 154 2.68 0.37 -9.34
CA TRP A 154 1.83 1.01 -8.34
C TRP A 154 0.77 1.90 -8.99
N GLN A 155 -0.33 2.10 -8.29
CA GLN A 155 -1.40 3.00 -8.72
C GLN A 155 -2.13 3.58 -7.51
N THR A 156 -2.33 4.88 -7.48
CA THR A 156 -3.33 5.47 -6.57
C THR A 156 -4.71 5.39 -7.20
N VAL A 157 -5.69 5.09 -6.37
CA VAL A 157 -7.11 5.08 -6.73
C VAL A 157 -7.86 5.94 -5.72
N GLY A 158 -8.88 6.68 -6.19
CA GLY A 158 -9.64 7.61 -5.37
C GLY A 158 -8.92 8.94 -5.13
N SER A 159 -9.36 9.71 -4.14
CA SER A 159 -8.76 11.02 -3.79
C SER A 159 -7.48 10.90 -2.95
N LEU A 160 -6.69 9.84 -3.14
CA LEU A 160 -5.43 9.64 -2.42
C LEU A 160 -4.31 10.43 -3.12
N GLU A 161 -4.12 11.69 -2.74
CA GLU A 161 -3.03 12.52 -3.26
C GLU A 161 -1.67 12.12 -2.64
N LEU A 162 -1.05 11.05 -3.17
CA LEU A 162 0.32 10.68 -2.76
C LEU A 162 1.38 11.51 -3.45
N ALA A 163 1.08 12.14 -4.59
CA ALA A 163 2.09 12.83 -5.39
C ALA A 163 2.99 13.78 -4.56
N PRO A 164 2.46 14.65 -3.65
CA PRO A 164 3.31 15.50 -2.82
C PRO A 164 4.23 14.72 -1.85
N LEU A 165 3.76 13.56 -1.36
CA LEU A 165 4.50 12.70 -0.44
C LEU A 165 5.63 11.92 -1.12
N LEU A 166 5.51 11.73 -2.45
CA LEU A 166 6.43 10.93 -3.25
C LEU A 166 7.50 11.76 -3.98
N VAL A 167 7.38 13.10 -4.00
CA VAL A 167 8.36 14.02 -4.64
C VAL A 167 9.78 13.87 -4.08
N GLY A 168 9.94 13.35 -2.86
CA GLY A 168 11.24 13.09 -2.23
C GLY A 168 11.77 11.66 -2.41
N LEU A 169 10.94 10.73 -2.87
CA LEU A 169 11.37 9.35 -3.08
C LEU A 169 12.10 9.28 -4.43
N LYS A 170 13.37 8.85 -4.41
CA LYS A 170 14.15 8.57 -5.61
C LYS A 170 13.63 7.28 -6.27
N LEU A 171 12.39 7.31 -6.74
CA LEU A 171 11.78 6.20 -7.47
C LEU A 171 12.19 6.37 -8.92
N SER A 172 13.04 5.47 -9.40
CA SER A 172 13.31 5.35 -10.83
C SER A 172 12.05 4.84 -11.49
N THR A 173 11.19 5.75 -11.95
CA THR A 173 9.99 5.41 -12.71
C THR A 173 10.40 5.01 -14.12
N ALA A 174 10.20 3.75 -14.50
CA ALA A 174 10.06 3.43 -15.92
C ALA A 174 8.65 3.87 -16.34
N GLN A 175 8.53 4.65 -17.43
CA GLN A 175 7.22 4.93 -18.01
C GLN A 175 6.62 3.60 -18.48
N ALA A 176 5.39 3.32 -18.07
CA ALA A 176 4.62 2.20 -18.61
C ALA A 176 4.57 2.33 -20.15
N PRO A 177 4.69 1.23 -20.91
CA PRO A 177 4.51 1.28 -22.35
C PRO A 177 3.10 1.82 -22.64
N ALA A 178 3.02 2.82 -23.51
CA ALA A 178 1.74 3.26 -24.05
C ALA A 178 1.09 2.10 -24.80
N GLU A 179 -0.21 1.86 -24.54
CA GLU A 179 -1.05 0.95 -25.35
C GLU A 179 -1.07 1.35 -26.84
#